data_AF-A0A085N943-F1
#
_entry.id   AF-A0A085N943-F1
#
_cell.length_a   1.000
_cell.length_b   1.000
_cell.length_c   1.000
_cell.angle_alpha   90.00
_cell.angle_beta   90.00
_cell.angle_gamma   90.00
#
_symmetry.space_group_name_H-M   'P 1'
#
loop_
_entity.id
_entity.type
_entity.pdbx_description
1 polymer ?
#
loop_
_entity_poly.entity_id
_entity_poly.type
_entity_poly.pdbx_seq_one_letter_code
_entity_poly.pdbx_strand_id
1 'polypeptide(L)' 'MDELGDLKPEEALPSNDEAFHYLEEGLRWFEAQDECDPQRLLCLKSVRDLAATKRRTVFKQTLITTFFTKV' A
#
# COMPACT_ATOMS: atom_id res chain seq x y z
N MET A 1 -15.42 37.10 -9.04
CA MET A 1 -16.69 36.38 -8.87
C MET A 1 -16.76 35.51 -10.11
N ASP A 2 -16.30 34.26 -10.12
CA ASP A 2 -16.27 33.19 -9.10
C ASP A 2 -14.81 32.78 -8.78
N GLU A 3 -14.31 32.70 -7.55
CA GLU A 3 -14.59 31.76 -6.43
C GLU A 3 -14.30 30.27 -6.70
N LEU A 4 -13.35 29.77 -5.89
CA LEU A 4 -13.19 28.39 -5.39
C LEU A 4 -13.12 27.25 -6.41
N GLY A 5 -11.96 26.59 -6.50
CA GLY A 5 -11.95 25.26 -7.10
C GLY A 5 -10.63 24.57 -7.27
N ASP A 6 -9.64 24.79 -6.39
CA ASP A 6 -8.55 23.80 -6.27
C ASP A 6 -8.24 23.53 -4.80
N LEU A 7 -9.31 23.35 -4.01
CA LEU A 7 -9.18 22.40 -2.92
C LEU A 7 -9.07 21.05 -3.60
N LYS A 8 -7.84 20.53 -3.73
CA LYS A 8 -7.63 19.10 -3.93
C LYS A 8 -8.60 18.40 -2.97
N PRO A 9 -9.49 17.53 -3.47
CA PRO A 9 -10.29 16.70 -2.58
C PRO A 9 -9.30 16.08 -1.60
N GLU A 10 -9.62 16.07 -0.32
CA GLU A 10 -8.89 15.31 0.68
C GLU A 10 -8.77 13.89 0.10
N GLU A 11 -7.62 13.58 -0.51
CA GLU A 11 -7.48 12.40 -1.35
C GLU A 11 -7.69 11.23 -0.40
N ALA A 12 -8.82 10.55 -0.57
CA ALA A 12 -9.17 9.42 0.25
C ALA A 12 -7.95 8.48 0.27
N LEU A 13 -7.53 8.09 1.47
CA LEU A 13 -6.38 7.21 1.62
C LEU A 13 -6.57 6.00 0.69
N PRO A 14 -5.55 5.63 -0.10
CA PRO A 14 -5.67 4.51 -1.00
C PRO A 14 -6.07 3.26 -0.24
N SER A 15 -6.90 2.42 -0.83
CA SER A 15 -7.20 1.11 -0.28
C SER A 15 -5.91 0.31 -0.06
N ASN A 16 -5.94 -0.70 0.81
CA ASN A 16 -4.76 -1.53 1.07
C ASN A 16 -4.17 -2.15 -0.22
N ASP A 17 -5.02 -2.43 -1.21
CA ASP A 17 -4.61 -2.99 -2.50
C ASP A 17 -3.94 -1.92 -3.39
N GLU A 18 -4.52 -0.72 -3.45
CA GLU A 18 -3.93 0.41 -4.19
C GLU A 18 -2.60 0.86 -3.57
N ALA A 19 -2.55 1.01 -2.25
CA ALA A 19 -1.33 1.40 -1.54
C ALA A 19 -0.21 0.37 -1.76
N PHE A 20 -0.55 -0.92 -1.77
CA PHE A 20 0.40 -1.98 -2.08
C PHE A 20 0.88 -1.90 -3.53
N HIS A 21 -0.04 -1.73 -4.48
CA HIS A 21 0.29 -1.61 -5.90
C HIS A 21 1.21 -0.41 -6.19
N TYR A 22 0.91 0.76 -5.63
CA TYR A 22 1.76 1.95 -5.79
C TYR A 22 3.16 1.75 -5.20
N LEU A 23 3.27 1.05 -4.08
CA LEU A 23 4.55 0.70 -3.49
C LEU A 23 5.35 -0.27 -4.38
N GLU A 24 4.69 -1.24 -5.02
CA GLU A 24 5.35 -2.15 -5.97
C GLU A 24 5.87 -1.43 -7.22
N GLU A 25 5.07 -0.54 -7.79
CA GLU A 25 5.48 0.24 -8.97
C GLU A 25 6.62 1.21 -8.64
N GLY A 26 6.55 1.88 -7.48
CA GLY A 26 7.64 2.74 -6.98
C GLY A 26 8.94 1.96 -6.73
N LEU A 27 8.84 0.73 -6.22
CA LEU A 27 9.99 -0.17 -6.06
C LEU A 27 10.61 -0.55 -7.41
N ARG A 28 9.79 -0.96 -8.40
CA ARG A 28 10.28 -1.28 -9.75
C ARG A 28 10.98 -0.10 -10.40
N TRP A 29 10.41 1.10 -10.27
CA TRP A 29 11.04 2.32 -10.76
C TRP A 29 12.39 2.57 -10.08
N PHE A 30 12.46 2.43 -8.75
CA PHE A 30 13.68 2.67 -7.98
C PHE A 30 14.78 1.63 -8.29
N GLU A 31 14.42 0.37 -8.54
CA GLU A 31 15.34 -0.68 -8.99
C GLU A 31 15.99 -0.38 -10.34
N ALA A 32 15.31 0.38 -11.21
CA ALA A 32 15.79 0.73 -12.53
C ALA A 32 16.69 2.00 -12.56
N GLN A 33 16.86 2.70 -11.43
CA GLN A 33 17.71 3.89 -11.36
C GLN A 33 19.17 3.51 -11.20
N ASP A 34 20.08 4.24 -11.85
CA ASP A 34 21.54 4.02 -11.74
C ASP A 34 22.06 4.27 -10.32
N GLU A 35 21.44 5.18 -9.56
CA GLU A 35 21.78 5.47 -8.16
C GLU A 35 21.06 4.56 -7.14
N CYS A 36 20.50 3.43 -7.59
CA CYS A 36 19.83 2.48 -6.71
C CYS A 36 20.80 1.94 -5.66
N ASP A 37 20.68 2.44 -4.42
CA ASP A 37 21.42 1.92 -3.29
C ASP A 37 20.80 0.60 -2.78
N PRO A 38 21.54 -0.53 -2.80
CA PRO A 38 21.00 -1.83 -2.43
C PRO A 38 20.45 -1.89 -1.00
N GLN A 39 21.03 -1.11 -0.08
CA GLN A 39 20.59 -1.10 1.32
C GLN A 39 19.26 -0.36 1.48
N ARG A 40 19.08 0.78 0.81
CA ARG A 40 17.78 1.49 0.73
C ARG A 40 16.73 0.64 0.04
N LEU A 41 17.08 -0.03 -1.05
CA LEU A 41 16.17 -0.92 -1.76
C LEU A 41 15.71 -2.08 -0.87
N LEU A 42 16.63 -2.70 -0.12
CA LEU A 42 16.29 -3.77 0.82
C LEU A 42 15.34 -3.27 1.92
N CYS A 43 15.58 -2.09 2.47
CA CYS A 43 14.69 -1.47 3.46
C CYS A 43 13.27 -1.27 2.89
N LEU A 44 13.15 -0.72 1.68
CA LEU A 44 11.85 -0.52 1.02
C LEU A 44 11.12 -1.85 0.73
N LYS A 45 11.85 -2.89 0.30
CA LYS A 45 11.28 -4.24 0.14
C LYS A 45 10.77 -4.83 1.45
N SER A 46 11.47 -4.56 2.55
CA SER A 46 11.05 -4.97 3.91
C SER A 46 9.70 -4.34 4.29
N VAL A 47 9.51 -3.06 3.96
CA VAL A 47 8.23 -2.35 4.18
C VAL A 47 7.10 -2.96 3.34
N ARG A 48 7.36 -3.29 2.07
CA ARG A 48 6.41 -4.00 1.21
C ARG A 48 6.03 -5.36 1.80
N ASP A 49 7.01 -6.14 2.27
CA ASP A 49 6.77 -7.47 2.82
C ASP A 49 5.96 -7.41 4.13
N LEU A 50 6.17 -6.38 4.95
CA LEU A 50 5.35 -6.09 6.11
C LEU A 50 3.90 -5.78 5.70
N ALA A 51 3.70 -4.94 4.67
CA ALA A 51 2.37 -4.63 4.15
C ALA A 51 1.65 -5.89 3.61
N ALA A 52 2.34 -6.72 2.83
CA ALA A 52 1.82 -7.99 2.32
C ALA A 52 1.45 -8.97 3.44
N THR A 53 2.24 -9.00 4.52
CA THR A 53 1.97 -9.83 5.69
C THR A 53 0.75 -9.33 6.46
N LYS A 54 0.62 -8.02 6.67
CA LYS A 54 -0.58 -7.42 7.27
C LYS A 54 -1.83 -7.72 6.45
N ARG A 55 -1.76 -7.57 5.12
CA ARG A 55 -2.87 -7.92 4.20
C ARG A 55 -3.29 -9.38 4.35
N ARG A 56 -2.34 -10.31 4.39
CA ARG A 56 -2.63 -11.75 4.60
C ARG A 56 -3.24 -12.04 5.96
N THR A 57 -2.75 -11.40 7.03
CA THR A 57 -3.27 -11.61 8.39
C THR A 57 -4.68 -11.04 8.54
N VAL A 58 -4.93 -9.83 8.04
CA VAL A 58 -6.27 -9.22 8.03
C VAL A 58 -7.24 -10.10 7.25
N PHE A 59 -6.85 -10.58 6.08
CA PHE A 59 -7.67 -11.50 5.28
C PHE A 59 -8.04 -12.77 6.04
N LYS A 60 -7.06 -13.41 6.72
CA LYS A 60 -7.31 -14.60 7.56
C LYS A 60 -8.25 -14.29 8.72
N GLN A 61 -8.08 -13.15 9.38
CA GLN A 61 -8.95 -12.72 10.48
C GLN A 61 -10.39 -12.48 9.99
N THR A 62 -10.57 -11.81 8.84
CA THR A 62 -11.89 -11.62 8.24
C THR A 62 -12.56 -12.96 7.92
N LEU A 63 -11.83 -13.93 7.36
CA LEU A 63 -12.38 -15.26 7.10
C LEU A 63 -12.79 -16.01 8.38
N ILE A 64 -11.97 -15.95 9.43
CA ILE A 64 -12.30 -16.57 10.72
C ILE A 64 -13.53 -15.90 11.33
N THR A 65 -13.55 -14.57 11.39
CA THR A 65 -14.68 -13.82 11.95
C THR A 65 -15.96 -14.11 11.17
N THR A 66 -15.92 -14.11 9.83
CA THR A 66 -17.09 -14.43 8.98
C THR A 66 -17.56 -15.88 9.10
N PHE A 67 -16.67 -16.81 9.46
CA PHE A 67 -17.06 -18.19 9.78
C PHE A 67 -17.81 -18.27 11.11
N PHE A 68 -17.32 -17.60 12.15
CA PHE A 68 -17.94 -17.62 13.48
C PHE A 68 -19.20 -16.76 13.62
N THR A 69 -19.38 -15.73 12.79
CA THR A 69 -20.61 -14.90 12.79
C THR A 69 -21.72 -15.45 11.91
N LYS A 70 -21.49 -16.55 11.17
CA LYS A 70 -22.52 -17.26 10.40
C LYS A 70 -23.21 -18.39 11.18
N VAL A 71 -23.03 -18.45 12.50
CA VAL A 71 -23.72 -19.38 13.43
C VAL A 71 -24.91 -18.68 14.06
#